data_AF-A0A9Y2AIZ6-F1
#
_entry.id   AF-A0A9Y2AIZ6-F1
#
_cell.length_a   1.000
_cell.length_b   1.000
_cell.length_c   1.000
_cell.angle_alpha   90.00
_cell.angle_beta   90.00
_cell.angle_gamma   90.00
#
_symmetry.space_group_name_H-M   'P 1'
#
loop_
_entity.id
_entity.type
_entity.pdbx_description
1 polymer ?
#
loop_
_entity_poly.entity_id
_entity_poly.type
_entity_poly.pdbx_seq_one_letter_code
_entity_poly.pdbx_strand_id
1 'polypeptide(L)'
;MDYKKVFSCKFKGIIEKYAMKCEFLDENQFAIIGKEFALIFTIHLGRVFVRYIMPGKGGELEVYNFDLFITEKFGDDDRAGIQKATTPEEMVLNEITVLTRGLINHWNDLLEGKKNWIEEYYLRFGVSGEPYKAHKTIAGKIGHLIQR
;
A
#
# COMPACT_ATOMS: atom_id res chain seq x y z
N MET A 1 -18.40 -6.39 -6.93
CA MET A 1 -18.22 -6.06 -5.50
C MET A 1 -17.86 -4.59 -5.35
N ASP A 2 -18.35 -3.89 -4.32
CA ASP A 2 -17.97 -2.51 -4.07
C ASP A 2 -16.62 -2.45 -3.31
N TYR A 3 -15.52 -2.35 -4.07
CA TYR A 3 -14.18 -2.29 -3.50
C TYR A 3 -13.96 -1.05 -2.64
N LYS A 4 -14.64 0.06 -2.92
CA LYS A 4 -14.55 1.28 -2.11
C LYS A 4 -14.94 1.02 -0.66
N LYS A 5 -16.09 0.36 -0.49
CA LYS A 5 -16.60 -0.02 0.84
C LYS A 5 -15.72 -1.07 1.52
N VAL A 6 -15.23 -2.05 0.76
CA VAL A 6 -14.35 -3.10 1.30
C VAL A 6 -13.04 -2.51 1.84
N PHE A 7 -12.35 -1.69 1.05
CA PHE A 7 -11.10 -1.04 1.48
C PHE A 7 -11.33 -0.16 2.71
N SER A 8 -12.34 0.70 2.69
CA SER A 8 -12.66 1.58 3.82
C SER A 8 -12.90 0.79 5.11
N CYS A 9 -13.63 -0.33 5.01
CA CYS A 9 -13.94 -1.18 6.16
C CYS A 9 -12.70 -1.91 6.68
N LYS A 10 -11.94 -2.56 5.78
CA LYS A 10 -10.77 -3.38 6.15
C LYS A 10 -9.64 -2.55 6.71
N PHE A 11 -9.35 -1.39 6.12
CA PHE A 11 -8.27 -0.52 6.54
C PHE A 11 -8.64 0.48 7.65
N LYS A 12 -9.91 0.51 8.09
CA LYS A 12 -10.40 1.45 9.11
C LYS A 12 -9.48 1.51 10.34
N GLY A 13 -9.05 0.36 10.86
CA GLY A 13 -8.19 0.29 12.03
C GLY A 13 -6.80 0.92 11.81
N ILE A 14 -6.20 0.73 10.63
CA ILE A 14 -4.93 1.38 10.27
C ILE A 14 -5.14 2.89 10.13
N ILE A 15 -6.19 3.29 9.41
CA ILE A 15 -6.50 4.69 9.12
C ILE A 15 -6.67 5.47 10.43
N GLU A 16 -7.48 4.94 11.35
CA GLU A 16 -7.75 5.56 12.65
C GLU A 16 -6.52 5.56 13.56
N LYS A 17 -5.82 4.42 13.68
CA LYS A 17 -4.65 4.29 14.57
C LYS A 17 -3.51 5.24 14.20
N TYR A 18 -3.27 5.44 12.90
CA TYR A 18 -2.15 6.23 12.39
C TYR A 18 -2.56 7.60 11.84
N ALA A 19 -3.80 8.03 12.09
CA ALA A 19 -4.35 9.31 11.61
C ALA A 19 -4.15 9.55 10.10
N MET A 20 -4.32 8.50 9.30
CA MET A 20 -4.14 8.55 7.85
C MET A 20 -5.43 8.99 7.13
N LYS A 21 -5.31 9.31 5.85
CA LYS A 21 -6.45 9.52 4.95
C LYS A 21 -6.60 8.36 3.99
N CYS A 22 -7.82 8.12 3.53
CA CYS A 22 -8.09 7.16 2.47
C CYS A 22 -8.71 7.88 1.28
N GLU A 23 -8.14 7.69 0.09
CA GLU A 23 -8.58 8.31 -1.14
C GLU A 23 -8.80 7.27 -2.23
N PHE A 24 -9.82 7.51 -3.05
CA PHE A 24 -10.18 6.66 -4.18
C PHE A 24 -9.68 7.33 -5.45
N LEU A 25 -8.66 6.74 -6.07
CA LEU A 25 -8.03 7.32 -7.24
C LEU A 25 -8.84 6.99 -8.49
N ASP A 26 -9.30 5.75 -8.62
CA ASP A 26 -10.23 5.29 -9.65
C ASP A 26 -10.97 4.04 -9.16
N GLU A 27 -11.64 3.31 -10.06
CA GLU A 27 -12.42 2.11 -9.73
C GLU A 27 -11.57 0.96 -9.17
N ASN A 28 -10.27 0.93 -9.49
CA ASN A 28 -9.35 -0.15 -9.15
C ASN A 28 -8.15 0.33 -8.32
N GLN A 29 -8.03 1.64 -8.04
CA GLN A 29 -6.91 2.21 -7.31
C GLN A 29 -7.33 2.98 -6.07
N PHE A 30 -6.65 2.66 -4.98
CA PHE A 30 -6.93 3.14 -3.63
C PHE A 30 -5.64 3.66 -3.01
N ALA A 31 -5.70 4.79 -2.33
CA ALA A 31 -4.56 5.33 -1.61
C ALA A 31 -4.85 5.40 -0.11
N ILE A 32 -3.88 4.97 0.69
CA ILE A 32 -3.80 5.30 2.12
C ILE A 32 -2.65 6.29 2.28
N ILE A 33 -2.96 7.47 2.80
CA ILE A 33 -2.06 8.62 2.81
C ILE A 33 -1.67 8.89 4.26
N GLY A 34 -0.40 8.65 4.56
CA GLY A 34 0.22 8.96 5.83
C GLY A 34 0.99 10.29 5.79
N LYS A 35 1.76 10.55 6.85
CA LYS A 35 2.65 11.71 6.89
C LYS A 35 3.85 11.47 5.98
N GLU A 36 4.06 12.34 4.99
CA GLU A 36 5.12 12.24 3.98
C GLU A 36 5.12 11.00 3.07
N PHE A 37 4.06 10.18 3.06
CA PHE A 37 3.95 9.08 2.12
C PHE A 37 2.51 8.68 1.78
N ALA A 38 2.36 7.84 0.76
CA ALA A 38 1.14 7.12 0.47
C ALA A 38 1.43 5.68 0.05
N LEU A 39 0.56 4.76 0.44
CA LEU A 39 0.47 3.42 -0.13
C LEU A 39 -0.64 3.41 -1.18
N ILE A 40 -0.30 3.09 -2.43
CA ILE A 40 -1.28 2.87 -3.49
C ILE A 40 -1.50 1.38 -3.68
N PHE A 41 -2.75 0.96 -3.55
CA PHE A 41 -3.24 -0.39 -3.82
C PHE A 41 -3.92 -0.40 -5.18
N THR A 42 -3.47 -1.28 -6.07
CA THR A 42 -4.06 -1.45 -7.42
C THR A 42 -4.63 -2.86 -7.56
N ILE A 43 -5.93 -2.96 -7.81
CA ILE A 43 -6.59 -4.23 -8.10
C ILE A 43 -6.38 -4.58 -9.58
N HIS A 44 -5.90 -5.78 -9.86
CA HIS A 44 -5.82 -6.30 -11.21
C HIS A 44 -5.87 -7.82 -11.22
N LEU A 45 -6.81 -8.40 -12.00
CA LEU A 45 -6.96 -9.84 -12.22
C LEU A 45 -6.92 -10.69 -10.93
N GLY A 46 -7.69 -10.30 -9.90
CA GLY A 46 -7.77 -11.05 -8.65
C GLY A 46 -6.62 -10.79 -7.66
N ARG A 47 -5.66 -9.93 -8.01
CA ARG A 47 -4.53 -9.52 -7.17
C ARG A 47 -4.64 -8.07 -6.74
N VAL A 48 -3.95 -7.73 -5.66
CA VAL A 48 -3.79 -6.35 -5.19
C VAL A 48 -2.31 -6.05 -5.10
N PHE A 49 -1.85 -5.11 -5.93
CA PHE A 49 -0.45 -4.68 -5.95
C PHE A 49 -0.27 -3.44 -5.09
N VAL A 50 0.81 -3.40 -4.32
CA VAL A 50 1.15 -2.24 -3.49
C VAL A 50 2.35 -1.47 -4.04
N ARG A 51 2.19 -0.15 -4.13
CA ARG A 51 3.27 0.80 -4.40
C ARG A 51 3.38 1.77 -3.23
N TYR A 52 4.61 2.14 -2.88
CA TYR A 52 4.87 3.18 -1.90
C TYR A 52 5.28 4.45 -2.63
N ILE A 53 4.72 5.58 -2.22
CA ILE A 53 4.98 6.89 -2.81
C ILE A 53 5.41 7.85 -1.73
N MET A 54 6.47 8.61 -1.99
CA MET A 54 6.92 9.69 -1.09
C MET A 54 7.54 10.86 -1.86
N PRO A 55 7.68 12.04 -1.24
CA PRO A 55 8.44 13.14 -1.81
C PRO A 55 9.90 12.74 -2.04
N GLY A 56 10.33 12.87 -3.29
CA GLY A 56 11.71 12.72 -3.73
C GLY A 56 12.48 14.05 -3.74
N LYS A 57 13.71 14.00 -4.23
CA LYS A 57 14.55 15.20 -4.38
C LYS A 57 13.95 16.13 -5.44
N GLY A 58 13.85 17.43 -5.12
CA GLY A 58 13.28 18.44 -6.02
C GLY A 58 11.75 18.56 -5.96
N GLY A 59 11.09 17.88 -5.02
CA GLY A 59 9.65 18.02 -4.77
C GLY A 59 8.74 17.20 -5.68
N GLU A 60 9.31 16.40 -6.58
CA GLU A 60 8.59 15.37 -7.32
C GLU A 60 8.28 14.17 -6.41
N LEU A 61 7.25 13.39 -6.74
CA LEU A 61 6.94 12.15 -6.02
C LEU A 61 7.68 10.97 -6.64
N GLU A 62 8.36 10.19 -5.80
CA GLU A 62 9.01 8.93 -6.15
C GLU A 62 8.09 7.75 -5.83
N VAL A 63 8.12 6.74 -6.69
CA VAL A 63 7.32 5.51 -6.60
C VAL A 63 8.25 4.31 -6.45
N TYR A 64 8.03 3.55 -5.39
CA TYR A 64 8.75 2.33 -5.06
C TYR A 64 7.84 1.14 -5.37
N ASN A 65 8.38 0.13 -6.07
CA ASN A 65 7.68 -1.13 -6.35
C ASN A 65 7.68 -1.98 -5.08
N PHE A 66 6.67 -1.79 -4.26
CA PHE A 66 6.72 -2.15 -2.84
C PHE A 66 6.11 -3.51 -2.51
N ASP A 67 5.35 -4.08 -3.45
CA ASP A 67 4.53 -5.27 -3.27
C ASP A 67 5.30 -6.50 -2.74
N LEU A 68 6.37 -6.91 -3.44
CA LEU A 68 7.19 -8.05 -3.03
C LEU A 68 7.92 -7.78 -1.71
N PHE A 69 8.43 -6.55 -1.54
CA PHE A 69 9.18 -6.17 -0.35
C PHE A 69 8.33 -6.26 0.93
N ILE A 70 7.06 -5.80 0.89
CA ILE A 70 6.20 -5.87 2.07
C ILE A 70 5.70 -7.27 2.36
N THR A 71 5.37 -8.02 1.30
CA THR A 71 4.73 -9.34 1.44
C THR A 71 5.73 -10.42 1.88
N GLU A 72 7.04 -10.22 1.71
CA GLU A 72 8.09 -11.10 2.23
C GLU A 72 8.05 -11.23 3.76
N LYS A 73 7.67 -10.16 4.47
CA LYS A 73 7.60 -10.18 5.94
C LYS A 73 6.31 -10.83 6.49
N PHE A 74 5.33 -11.11 5.63
CA PHE A 74 4.06 -11.67 6.08
C PHE A 74 4.21 -13.15 6.40
N GLY A 75 3.67 -13.56 7.54
CA GLY A 75 3.72 -14.93 8.05
C GLY A 75 2.40 -15.68 7.94
N ASP A 76 2.39 -16.89 8.48
CA ASP A 76 1.20 -17.76 8.50
C ASP A 76 0.04 -17.12 9.28
N ASP A 77 0.33 -16.38 10.34
CA ASP A 77 -0.68 -15.69 11.17
C ASP A 77 -1.47 -14.64 10.38
N ASP A 78 -0.83 -13.95 9.42
CA ASP A 78 -1.50 -12.97 8.55
C ASP A 78 -2.50 -13.65 7.60
N ARG A 79 -2.24 -14.92 7.27
CA ARG A 79 -3.01 -15.76 6.36
C ARG A 79 -3.98 -16.70 7.09
N ALA A 80 -3.94 -16.73 8.42
CA ALA A 80 -4.75 -17.63 9.22
C ALA A 80 -6.26 -17.40 8.99
N GLY A 81 -6.99 -18.49 8.80
CA GLY A 81 -8.45 -18.48 8.59
C GLY A 81 -8.92 -17.91 7.25
N ILE A 82 -8.00 -17.62 6.32
CA ILE A 82 -8.36 -17.22 4.95
C ILE A 82 -8.92 -18.44 4.21
N GLN A 83 -10.16 -18.33 3.74
CA GLN A 83 -10.81 -19.39 2.99
C GLN A 83 -10.29 -19.45 1.55
N LYS A 84 -10.31 -20.64 0.95
CA LYS A 84 -10.00 -20.79 -0.47
C LYS A 84 -10.99 -20.00 -1.32
N ALA A 85 -10.48 -19.05 -2.09
CA ALA A 85 -11.29 -18.28 -3.04
C ALA A 85 -11.64 -19.13 -4.28
N THR A 86 -12.86 -18.94 -4.77
CA THR A 86 -13.41 -19.55 -5.98
C THR A 86 -13.75 -18.52 -7.06
N THR A 87 -13.78 -17.23 -6.70
CA THR A 87 -14.02 -16.10 -7.60
C THR A 87 -12.91 -15.04 -7.52
N PRO A 88 -12.69 -14.23 -8.56
CA PRO A 88 -11.75 -13.11 -8.50
C PRO A 88 -12.03 -12.12 -7.38
N GLU A 89 -13.30 -11.84 -7.08
CA GLU A 89 -13.71 -10.97 -5.99
C GLU A 89 -13.29 -11.52 -4.62
N GLU A 90 -13.47 -12.83 -4.39
CA GLU A 90 -13.00 -13.50 -3.18
C GLU A 90 -11.47 -13.47 -3.09
N MET A 91 -10.77 -13.63 -4.22
CA MET A 91 -9.30 -13.50 -4.24
C MET A 91 -8.86 -12.11 -3.80
N VAL A 92 -9.48 -11.05 -4.34
CA VAL A 92 -9.18 -9.67 -3.93
C VAL A 92 -9.49 -9.44 -2.44
N LEU A 93 -10.62 -9.94 -1.94
CA LEU A 93 -10.96 -9.81 -0.52
C LEU A 93 -9.94 -10.49 0.39
N ASN A 94 -9.44 -11.65 -0.02
CA ASN A 94 -8.39 -12.38 0.68
C ASN A 94 -7.08 -11.59 0.67
N GLU A 95 -6.65 -11.10 -0.49
CA GLU A 95 -5.44 -10.27 -0.62
C GLU A 95 -5.52 -9.00 0.25
N ILE A 96 -6.64 -8.28 0.23
CA ILE A 96 -6.87 -7.10 1.09
C ILE A 96 -6.77 -7.48 2.57
N THR A 97 -7.34 -8.63 2.96
CA THR A 97 -7.34 -9.07 4.35
C THR A 97 -5.92 -9.40 4.81
N VAL A 98 -5.15 -10.12 3.99
CA VAL A 98 -3.74 -10.45 4.29
C VAL A 98 -2.90 -9.17 4.34
N LEU A 99 -3.05 -8.26 3.37
CA LEU A 99 -2.34 -6.97 3.34
C LEU A 99 -2.61 -6.15 4.61
N THR A 100 -3.88 -6.04 5.02
CA THR A 100 -4.24 -5.28 6.22
C THR A 100 -3.58 -5.87 7.47
N ARG A 101 -3.65 -7.20 7.63
CA ARG A 101 -3.05 -7.90 8.79
C ARG A 101 -1.54 -7.79 8.80
N GLY A 102 -0.90 -8.09 7.67
CA GLY A 102 0.54 -8.05 7.53
C GLY A 102 1.12 -6.64 7.75
N LEU A 103 0.42 -5.59 7.30
CA LEU A 103 0.82 -4.21 7.58
C LEU A 103 0.75 -3.89 9.09
N ILE A 104 -0.31 -4.30 9.79
CA ILE A 104 -0.47 -4.08 11.23
C ILE A 104 0.59 -4.85 12.03
N ASN A 105 0.88 -6.09 11.63
CA ASN A 105 1.76 -6.97 12.39
C ASN A 105 3.24 -6.63 12.17
N HIS A 106 3.64 -6.27 10.96
CA HIS A 106 5.06 -6.20 10.57
C HIS A 106 5.56 -4.82 10.16
N TRP A 107 4.66 -3.86 9.90
CA TRP A 107 5.02 -2.58 9.29
C TRP A 107 4.56 -1.36 10.10
N ASN A 108 4.46 -1.48 11.43
CA ASN A 108 4.10 -0.36 12.32
C ASN A 108 5.02 0.86 12.11
N ASP A 109 6.33 0.65 12.03
CA ASP A 109 7.30 1.74 11.78
C ASP A 109 7.02 2.48 10.46
N LEU A 110 6.72 1.74 9.39
CA LEU A 110 6.37 2.33 8.11
C LEU A 110 5.06 3.11 8.19
N LEU A 111 4.06 2.55 8.88
CA LEU A 111 2.77 3.22 9.09
C LEU A 111 2.90 4.48 9.96
N GLU A 112 3.91 4.56 10.82
CA GLU A 112 4.31 5.77 11.55
C GLU A 112 5.09 6.78 10.68
N GLY A 113 5.41 6.43 9.44
CA GLY A 113 6.18 7.26 8.51
C GLY A 113 7.69 7.12 8.64
N LYS A 114 8.18 6.16 9.42
CA LYS A 114 9.62 5.88 9.52
C LYS A 114 10.13 5.27 8.22
N LYS A 115 11.35 5.67 7.84
CA LYS A 115 11.98 5.35 6.55
C LYS A 115 13.11 4.30 6.67
N ASN A 116 13.23 3.63 7.81
CA ASN A 116 14.27 2.62 8.09
C ASN A 116 14.27 1.45 7.09
N TRP A 117 13.13 1.23 6.43
CA TRP A 117 12.98 0.19 5.41
C TRP A 117 13.70 0.51 4.10
N ILE A 118 14.02 1.79 3.81
CA ILE A 118 14.57 2.20 2.50
C ILE A 118 15.92 1.55 2.23
N GLU A 119 16.81 1.52 3.22
CA GLU A 119 18.12 0.86 3.08
C GLU A 119 17.97 -0.63 2.82
N GLU A 120 17.07 -1.30 3.55
CA GLU A 120 16.74 -2.71 3.34
C GLU A 120 16.16 -2.96 1.94
N TYR A 121 15.28 -2.07 1.47
CA TYR A 121 14.70 -2.12 0.13
C TYR A 121 15.77 -2.06 -0.94
N TYR A 122 16.72 -1.13 -0.86
CA TYR A 122 17.79 -1.04 -1.85
C TYR A 122 18.74 -2.23 -1.81
N LEU A 123 19.08 -2.73 -0.62
CA LEU A 123 19.95 -3.90 -0.46
C LEU A 123 19.35 -5.17 -1.07
N ARG A 124 18.04 -5.38 -0.90
CA ARG A 124 17.37 -6.62 -1.32
C ARG A 124 16.71 -6.53 -2.70
N PHE A 125 16.17 -5.37 -3.03
CA PHE A 125 15.33 -5.14 -4.22
C PHE A 125 15.86 -4.02 -5.13
N GLY A 126 17.11 -3.56 -4.94
CA GLY A 126 17.75 -2.61 -5.85
C GLY A 126 17.78 -3.08 -7.31
N VAL A 127 17.77 -4.40 -7.55
CA VAL A 127 17.64 -5.01 -8.88
C VAL A 127 16.20 -5.06 -9.42
N SER A 128 15.19 -4.91 -8.56
CA SER A 128 13.77 -4.86 -8.94
C SER A 128 13.34 -3.51 -9.53
N GLY A 129 14.27 -2.57 -9.64
CA GLY A 129 14.13 -1.28 -10.27
C GLY A 129 14.30 -0.13 -9.29
N GLU A 130 15.11 0.85 -9.68
CA GLU A 130 15.20 2.15 -9.01
C GLU A 130 13.81 2.80 -8.91
N PRO A 131 13.52 3.55 -7.83
CA PRO A 131 12.30 4.33 -7.73
C PRO A 131 12.14 5.25 -8.94
N TYR A 132 10.92 5.35 -9.45
CA TYR A 132 10.61 6.17 -10.62
C TYR A 132 9.65 7.29 -10.27
N LYS A 133 9.59 8.31 -11.13
CA LYS A 133 8.70 9.45 -10.92
C LYS A 133 7.23 9.05 -11.04
N ALA A 134 6.41 9.50 -10.12
CA ALA A 134 4.98 9.28 -10.19
C ALA A 134 4.39 9.92 -11.46
N HIS A 135 3.45 9.21 -12.09
CA HIS A 135 2.72 9.76 -13.23
C HIS A 135 1.95 11.03 -12.81
N LYS A 136 1.87 12.03 -13.69
CA LYS A 136 1.25 13.34 -13.41
C LYS A 136 -0.16 13.22 -12.82
N THR A 137 -0.95 12.26 -13.28
CA THR A 137 -2.31 12.01 -12.77
C THR A 137 -2.31 11.61 -11.30
N ILE A 138 -1.41 10.72 -10.89
CA ILE A 138 -1.28 10.30 -9.48
C ILE A 138 -0.78 11.48 -8.67
N ALA A 139 0.29 12.14 -9.14
CA ALA A 139 0.87 13.28 -8.45
C ALA A 139 -0.14 14.43 -8.23
N GLY A 140 -1.01 14.71 -9.20
CA GLY A 140 -2.07 15.72 -9.04
C GLY A 140 -3.13 15.32 -8.01
N LYS A 141 -3.49 14.03 -7.94
CA LYS A 141 -4.52 13.53 -7.02
C LYS A 141 -4.06 13.49 -5.56
N ILE A 142 -2.84 13.02 -5.30
CA ILE A 142 -2.37 12.78 -3.92
C ILE A 142 -1.25 13.72 -3.47
N GLY A 143 -0.58 14.43 -4.37
CA GLY A 143 0.60 15.22 -4.02
C GLY A 143 0.32 16.34 -3.03
N HIS A 144 -0.87 16.97 -3.10
CA HIS A 144 -1.30 17.98 -2.14
C HIS A 144 -1.77 17.39 -0.80
N LEU A 145 -2.00 16.07 -0.74
CA LEU A 145 -2.48 15.35 0.44
C LEU A 145 -1.35 14.72 1.24
N ILE A 146 -0.24 14.39 0.59
CA ILE A 146 1.00 13.97 1.26
C ILE A 146 1.59 15.21 1.94
N GLN A 147 1.22 15.41 3.21
CA GLN A 147 1.69 16.52 4.02
C GLN A 147 3.19 16.35 4.32
N ARG A 148 3.95 17.42 4.13
CA ARG A 148 5.36 17.53 4.57
C ARG A 148 5.41 17.69 6.09
#